data_AF-A0A6A4WJ15-F1
#
_entry.id   AF-A0A6A4WJ15-F1
#
_cell.length_a   1.000
_cell.length_b   1.000
_cell.length_c   1.000
_cell.angle_alpha   90.00
_cell.angle_beta   90.00
_cell.angle_gamma   90.00
#
_symmetry.space_group_name_H-M   'P 1'
#
loop_
_entity.id
_entity.type
_entity.pdbx_description
1 polymer ?
#
loop_
_entity_poly.entity_id
_entity_poly.type
_entity_poly.pdbx_seq_one_letter_code
_entity_poly.pdbx_strand_id
1 'polypeptide(L)'
;MFDTPVGEDEPADSGSEGAGVEAHLRTRPLTEVYHLWRLAGGDLEAELRNQGRVKGKPPILTVPNVVTLEGETFGVRRDRDTLYDPSEIALPLEPLLRRLSDVTAAAFYPLLEKRMGPVLHSQSQMELQETAQLPLVIRESDIEYQLHRITLFSRLTQEPKNGCTNIHTTFTILRAFVVEVC
;
A
#
# COMPACT_ATOMS: atom_id res chain seq x y z
N MET A 1 0.00 -63.49 -0.43
CA MET A 1 -1.05 -62.45 -0.42
C MET A 1 -0.39 -61.25 0.22
N PHE A 2 0.15 -60.36 -0.61
CA PHE A 2 0.99 -59.25 -0.16
C PHE A 2 0.12 -58.12 0.38
N ASP A 3 0.57 -57.53 1.48
CA ASP A 3 0.02 -56.34 2.12
C ASP A 3 -0.17 -55.18 1.14
N THR A 4 -1.22 -54.39 1.38
CA THR A 4 -1.30 -53.02 0.89
C THR A 4 -1.95 -52.17 1.98
N PRO A 5 -1.20 -51.27 2.64
CA PRO A 5 -1.77 -50.11 3.28
C PRO A 5 -1.64 -48.93 2.31
N VAL A 6 -2.76 -48.50 1.72
CA VAL A 6 -2.86 -47.18 1.08
C VAL A 6 -3.16 -46.18 2.19
N GLY A 7 -2.10 -45.58 2.72
CA GLY A 7 -2.18 -44.31 3.45
C GLY A 7 -1.99 -43.19 2.45
N GLU A 8 -3.09 -42.63 1.95
CA GLU A 8 -3.11 -41.33 1.30
C GLU A 8 -3.41 -40.28 2.39
N ASP A 9 -2.39 -39.91 3.15
CA ASP A 9 -2.39 -38.62 3.84
C ASP A 9 -1.93 -37.57 2.83
N GLU A 10 -2.88 -37.07 2.03
CA GLU A 10 -2.75 -35.83 1.27
C GLU A 10 -2.76 -34.66 2.28
N PRO A 11 -1.65 -33.91 2.46
CA PRO A 11 -1.69 -32.70 3.26
C PRO A 11 -2.45 -31.62 2.48
N ALA A 12 -3.61 -31.23 3.02
CA ALA A 12 -4.37 -30.08 2.56
C ALA A 12 -3.46 -28.84 2.44
N ASP A 13 -3.17 -28.46 1.20
CA ASP A 13 -2.49 -27.24 0.81
C ASP A 13 -3.34 -26.02 1.24
N SER A 14 -3.06 -25.50 2.42
CA SER A 14 -3.63 -24.27 2.96
C SER A 14 -2.78 -23.04 2.56
N GLY A 15 -2.28 -22.98 1.32
CA GLY A 15 -1.41 -21.91 0.81
C GLY A 15 -1.96 -21.04 -0.32
N SER A 16 -3.12 -21.39 -0.91
CA SER A 16 -3.52 -20.87 -2.23
C SER A 16 -4.27 -19.51 -2.23
N GLU A 17 -4.94 -19.13 -1.14
CA GLU A 17 -5.80 -17.92 -1.16
C GLU A 17 -5.02 -16.59 -1.09
N GLY A 18 -3.85 -16.56 -0.44
CA GLY A 18 -3.03 -15.35 -0.30
C GLY A 18 -2.41 -14.85 -1.61
N ALA A 19 -2.08 -15.76 -2.53
CA ALA A 19 -1.50 -15.43 -3.83
C ALA A 19 -2.50 -14.67 -4.73
N GLY A 20 -3.79 -14.94 -4.57
CA GLY A 20 -4.86 -14.23 -5.26
C GLY A 20 -4.84 -12.75 -4.89
N VAL A 21 -4.92 -12.43 -3.60
CA VAL A 21 -5.00 -11.04 -3.11
C VAL A 21 -3.79 -10.21 -3.55
N GLU A 22 -2.58 -10.77 -3.43
CA GLU A 22 -1.36 -10.07 -3.84
C GLU A 22 -1.37 -9.72 -5.34
N ALA A 23 -1.82 -10.65 -6.19
CA ALA A 23 -1.96 -10.39 -7.63
C ALA A 23 -2.94 -9.24 -7.91
N HIS A 24 -4.03 -9.13 -7.15
CA HIS A 24 -4.99 -8.04 -7.27
C HIS A 24 -4.39 -6.70 -6.85
N LEU A 25 -3.61 -6.66 -5.76
CA LEU A 25 -2.93 -5.45 -5.30
C LEU A 25 -1.92 -4.93 -6.32
N ARG A 26 -1.21 -5.82 -7.03
CA ARG A 26 -0.25 -5.42 -8.08
C ARG A 26 -0.89 -4.71 -9.27
N THR A 27 -2.17 -4.95 -9.54
CA THR A 27 -2.90 -4.25 -10.63
C THR A 27 -3.37 -2.85 -10.24
N ARG A 28 -3.26 -2.48 -8.96
CA ARG A 28 -3.76 -1.22 -8.41
C ARG A 28 -2.67 -0.14 -8.37
N PRO A 29 -3.07 1.15 -8.40
CA PRO A 29 -2.10 2.24 -8.28
C PRO A 29 -1.39 2.22 -6.92
N LEU A 30 -0.11 2.60 -6.93
CA LEU A 30 0.73 2.62 -5.71
C LEU A 30 0.13 3.47 -4.59
N THR A 31 -0.51 4.59 -4.92
CA THR A 31 -1.14 5.49 -3.94
C THR A 31 -2.25 4.79 -3.15
N GLU A 32 -3.00 3.90 -3.80
CA GLU A 32 -4.04 3.11 -3.16
C GLU A 32 -3.45 2.03 -2.28
N VAL A 33 -2.48 1.27 -2.80
CA VAL A 33 -1.81 0.21 -2.03
C VAL A 33 -1.12 0.78 -0.80
N TYR A 34 -0.48 1.94 -0.93
CA TYR A 34 0.13 2.66 0.20
C TYR A 34 -0.90 3.13 1.23
N HIS A 35 -2.07 3.61 0.79
CA HIS A 35 -3.13 3.99 1.70
C HIS A 35 -3.66 2.78 2.50
N LEU A 36 -3.92 1.66 1.81
CA LEU A 36 -4.35 0.41 2.45
C LEU A 36 -3.28 -0.13 3.41
N TRP A 37 -2.01 -0.07 3.02
CA TRP A 37 -0.88 -0.45 3.87
C TRP A 37 -0.81 0.38 5.15
N ARG A 38 -1.02 1.69 5.06
CA ARG A 38 -1.05 2.57 6.23
C ARG A 38 -2.21 2.24 7.19
N LEU A 39 -3.37 1.86 6.65
CA LEU A 39 -4.51 1.39 7.46
C LEU A 39 -4.26 0.02 8.11
N ALA A 40 -3.41 -0.81 7.50
CA ALA A 40 -2.93 -2.06 8.09
C ALA A 40 -1.92 -1.86 9.23
N GLY A 41 -1.63 -0.60 9.60
CA GLY A 41 -0.64 -0.26 10.62
C GLY A 41 0.77 -0.03 10.06
N GLY A 42 0.90 0.08 8.74
CA GLY A 42 2.16 0.47 8.11
C GLY A 42 2.56 1.90 8.48
N ASP A 43 3.76 2.07 9.03
CA ASP A 43 4.34 3.37 9.36
C ASP A 43 5.62 3.58 8.54
N LEU A 44 5.53 4.49 7.56
CA LEU A 44 6.65 4.83 6.69
C LEU A 44 7.80 5.44 7.50
N GLU A 45 7.53 6.30 8.48
CA GLU A 45 8.59 6.97 9.22
C GLU A 45 9.35 5.98 10.09
N ALA A 46 8.62 5.07 10.76
CA ALA A 46 9.22 4.00 11.54
C ALA A 46 10.08 3.08 10.66
N GLU A 47 9.58 2.69 9.48
CA GLU A 47 10.33 1.84 8.55
C GLU A 47 11.60 2.52 8.01
N LEU A 48 11.47 3.79 7.60
CA LEU A 48 12.63 4.59 7.18
C LEU A 48 13.64 4.79 8.31
N ARG A 49 13.18 4.90 9.56
CA ARG A 49 14.05 5.02 10.74
C ARG A 49 14.77 3.71 11.04
N ASN A 50 14.07 2.57 10.98
CA ASN A 50 14.64 1.24 11.18
C ASN A 50 15.75 0.94 10.17
N GLN A 51 15.60 1.44 8.94
CA GLN A 51 16.59 1.28 7.88
C GLN A 51 17.69 2.37 7.89
N GLY A 52 17.71 3.25 8.90
CA GLY A 52 18.74 4.28 9.07
C GLY A 52 18.65 5.45 8.08
N ARG A 53 17.46 5.70 7.52
CA ARG A 53 17.23 6.68 6.44
C ARG A 53 16.65 7.99 6.94
N VAL A 54 15.91 7.96 8.04
CA VAL A 54 15.51 9.18 8.76
C VAL A 54 16.71 9.69 9.57
N LYS A 55 17.18 10.88 9.24
CA LYS A 55 18.29 11.54 9.94
C LYS A 55 17.75 12.27 11.16
N GLY A 56 18.38 12.08 12.31
CA GLY A 56 18.06 12.83 13.53
C GLY A 56 18.62 14.26 13.56
N LYS A 57 19.49 14.62 12.61
CA LYS A 57 20.06 15.98 12.51
C LYS A 57 19.03 16.90 11.85
N PRO A 58 18.68 18.05 12.45
CA PRO A 58 17.73 18.97 11.85
C PRO A 58 18.29 19.59 10.54
N PRO A 59 17.44 19.85 9.53
CA PRO A 59 17.88 20.36 8.22
C PRO A 59 18.66 21.67 8.29
N ILE A 60 18.35 22.53 9.27
CA ILE A 60 19.07 23.80 9.48
C ILE A 60 20.55 23.64 9.82
N LEU A 61 20.99 22.47 10.28
CA LEU A 61 22.40 22.17 10.50
C LEU A 61 23.08 21.59 9.26
N THR A 62 22.32 21.33 8.20
CA THR A 62 22.82 20.82 6.91
C THR A 62 22.91 21.89 5.82
N VAL A 63 22.30 23.07 6.03
CA VAL A 63 22.38 24.19 5.07
C VAL A 63 23.77 24.85 5.08
N PRO A 64 24.30 25.26 3.91
CA PRO A 64 25.60 25.94 3.80
C PRO A 64 25.57 27.29 4.51
N ASN A 65 26.65 27.61 5.25
CA ASN A 65 26.77 28.89 5.96
C ASN A 65 27.02 30.07 5.00
N VAL A 66 27.77 29.86 3.92
CA VAL A 66 28.02 30.87 2.89
C VAL A 66 28.09 30.20 1.52
N VAL A 67 27.45 30.81 0.51
CA VAL A 67 27.53 30.42 -0.90
C VAL A 67 28.02 31.63 -1.70
N THR A 68 29.07 31.48 -2.50
CA THR A 68 29.58 32.57 -3.34
C THR A 68 28.79 32.67 -4.65
N LEU A 69 28.94 33.79 -5.37
CA LEU A 69 28.30 34.00 -6.68
C LEU A 69 28.76 32.99 -7.74
N GLU A 70 29.94 32.41 -7.55
CA GLU A 70 30.54 31.36 -8.37
C GLU A 70 30.04 29.95 -8.00
N GLY A 71 29.20 29.82 -6.97
CA GLY A 71 28.62 28.54 -6.52
C GLY A 71 29.48 27.77 -5.52
N GLU A 72 30.55 28.36 -5.00
CA GLU A 72 31.37 27.73 -3.97
C GLU A 72 30.68 27.80 -2.61
N THR A 73 30.73 26.71 -1.84
CA THR A 73 30.03 26.59 -0.54
C THR A 73 31.05 26.48 0.59
N PHE A 74 30.89 27.33 1.61
CA PHE A 74 31.79 27.41 2.77
C PHE A 74 31.03 27.17 4.08
N GLY A 75 31.71 26.55 5.04
CA GLY A 75 31.23 26.41 6.43
C GLY A 75 30.37 25.17 6.74
N VAL A 76 30.03 24.33 5.76
CA VAL A 76 29.46 22.99 6.01
C VAL A 76 30.53 21.92 5.78
N ARG A 77 30.75 21.08 6.79
CA ARG A 77 31.48 19.82 6.60
C ARG A 77 30.62 18.93 5.72
N ARG A 78 31.11 18.57 4.53
CA ARG A 78 30.48 17.57 3.66
C ARG A 78 30.44 16.24 4.40
N ASP A 79 29.28 15.94 4.98
CA ASP A 79 29.01 14.64 5.58
C ASP A 79 28.47 13.73 4.48
N ARG A 80 28.87 12.46 4.45
CA ARG A 80 28.32 11.51 3.47
C ARG A 80 26.80 11.38 3.65
N ASP A 81 26.34 11.63 4.87
CA ASP A 81 24.94 11.75 5.25
C ASP A 81 24.22 12.95 4.64
N THR A 82 24.88 13.95 4.07
CA THR A 82 24.22 15.07 3.35
C THR A 82 24.06 14.82 1.86
N LEU A 83 24.69 13.76 1.34
CA LEU A 83 24.57 13.42 -0.07
C LEU A 83 23.22 12.78 -0.36
N TYR A 84 22.71 13.06 -1.56
CA TYR A 84 21.54 12.38 -2.09
C TYR A 84 21.86 10.89 -2.28
N ASP A 85 21.04 10.03 -1.69
CA ASP A 85 21.13 8.59 -1.84
C ASP A 85 19.88 8.09 -2.58
N PRO A 86 20.00 7.57 -3.81
CA PRO A 86 18.88 7.02 -4.58
C PRO A 86 18.43 5.62 -4.13
N SER A 87 18.92 5.11 -3.01
CA SER A 87 18.54 3.79 -2.50
C SER A 87 17.03 3.65 -2.32
N GLU A 88 16.48 2.56 -2.86
CA GLU A 88 15.08 2.18 -2.70
C GLU A 88 14.90 1.27 -1.50
N ILE A 89 13.70 1.31 -0.92
CA ILE A 89 13.34 0.58 0.28
C ILE A 89 12.09 -0.23 -0.02
N ALA A 90 12.19 -1.55 0.20
CA ALA A 90 11.03 -2.41 0.15
C ALA A 90 10.25 -2.28 1.46
N LEU A 91 8.96 -1.91 1.37
CA LEU A 91 8.06 -1.88 2.51
C LEU A 91 7.44 -3.28 2.71
N PRO A 92 7.33 -3.76 3.96
CA PRO A 92 6.73 -5.06 4.26
C PRO A 92 5.23 -5.05 3.95
N LEU A 93 4.77 -5.94 3.07
CA LEU A 93 3.36 -6.06 2.68
C LEU A 93 2.61 -7.12 3.51
N GLU A 94 3.32 -7.89 4.33
CA GLU A 94 2.76 -8.97 5.14
C GLU A 94 1.62 -8.52 6.07
N PRO A 95 1.70 -7.35 6.77
CA PRO A 95 0.60 -6.89 7.62
C PRO A 95 -0.67 -6.60 6.83
N LEU A 96 -0.51 -6.07 5.61
CA LEU A 96 -1.63 -5.77 4.72
C LEU A 96 -2.25 -7.06 4.18
N LEU A 97 -1.43 -8.00 3.69
CA LEU A 97 -1.90 -9.29 3.21
C LEU A 97 -2.62 -10.08 4.29
N ARG A 98 -2.11 -10.05 5.54
CA ARG A 98 -2.75 -10.70 6.68
C ARG A 98 -4.11 -10.10 7.01
N ARG A 99 -4.29 -8.79 6.86
CA ARG A 99 -5.60 -8.15 7.08
C ARG A 99 -6.57 -8.31 5.92
N LEU A 100 -6.08 -8.72 4.75
CA LEU A 100 -6.87 -9.00 3.57
C LEU A 100 -7.04 -10.51 3.31
N SER A 101 -6.60 -11.38 4.21
CA SER A 101 -6.71 -12.84 4.04
C SER A 101 -8.16 -13.29 3.92
N ASP A 102 -9.05 -12.63 4.66
CA ASP A 102 -10.46 -13.02 4.77
C ASP A 102 -11.30 -12.37 3.65
N VAL A 103 -10.67 -11.48 2.86
CA VAL A 103 -11.32 -10.75 1.78
C VAL A 103 -11.33 -11.58 0.50
N THR A 104 -12.52 -12.02 0.11
CA THR A 104 -12.72 -12.77 -1.15
C THR A 104 -12.37 -11.92 -2.37
N ALA A 105 -11.88 -12.56 -3.45
CA ALA A 105 -11.60 -11.90 -4.74
C ALA A 105 -12.77 -11.06 -5.30
N ALA A 106 -14.01 -11.41 -4.95
CA ALA A 106 -15.21 -10.66 -5.31
C ALA A 106 -15.22 -9.21 -4.78
N ALA A 107 -14.52 -8.93 -3.66
CA ALA A 107 -14.41 -7.57 -3.12
C ALA A 107 -13.63 -6.61 -4.06
N PHE A 108 -12.72 -7.15 -4.87
CA PHE A 108 -11.96 -6.38 -5.87
C PHE A 108 -12.77 -6.09 -7.14
N TYR A 109 -13.88 -6.79 -7.35
CA TYR A 109 -14.77 -6.67 -8.51
C TYR A 109 -16.25 -6.69 -8.08
N PRO A 110 -16.73 -5.65 -7.38
CA PRO A 110 -18.12 -5.59 -6.95
C PRO A 110 -19.03 -5.58 -8.17
N LEU A 111 -19.97 -6.53 -8.23
CA LEU A 111 -21.03 -6.55 -9.24
C LEU A 111 -21.97 -5.37 -8.99
N LEU A 112 -22.18 -4.53 -10.01
CA LEU A 112 -23.03 -3.33 -9.93
C LEU A 112 -24.52 -3.63 -10.14
N GLU A 113 -24.88 -4.89 -10.41
CA GLU A 113 -26.26 -5.27 -10.71
C GLU A 113 -27.17 -5.14 -9.48
N LYS A 114 -28.35 -4.56 -9.73
CA LYS A 114 -29.39 -4.30 -8.72
C LYS A 114 -29.82 -5.61 -8.06
N ARG A 115 -29.47 -5.75 -6.77
CA ARG A 115 -29.83 -6.86 -5.87
C ARG A 115 -31.34 -7.14 -5.94
N MET A 116 -31.76 -8.11 -6.76
CA MET A 116 -33.12 -8.67 -6.77
C MET A 116 -33.04 -10.17 -6.46
N GLY A 117 -32.89 -10.52 -5.19
CA GLY A 117 -32.95 -11.91 -4.74
C GLY A 117 -32.52 -12.08 -3.28
N PRO A 118 -32.98 -13.15 -2.59
CA PRO A 118 -32.54 -13.48 -1.24
C PRO A 118 -31.07 -13.94 -1.31
N VAL A 119 -30.17 -13.05 -0.92
CA VAL A 119 -28.73 -13.17 -1.19
C VAL A 119 -28.07 -14.23 -0.32
N LEU A 120 -27.16 -15.00 -0.90
CA LEU A 120 -26.12 -15.73 -0.18
C LEU A 120 -25.24 -14.68 0.52
N HIS A 121 -25.54 -14.38 1.78
CA HIS A 121 -24.81 -13.38 2.55
C HIS A 121 -23.44 -13.97 2.91
N SER A 122 -22.40 -13.64 2.14
CA SER A 122 -21.02 -13.81 2.60
C SER A 122 -20.85 -13.00 3.89
N GLN A 123 -20.18 -13.56 4.90
CA GLN A 123 -19.94 -12.90 6.19
C GLN A 123 -19.31 -11.50 6.00
N SER A 124 -18.35 -11.40 5.08
CA SER A 124 -17.71 -10.14 4.69
C SER A 124 -18.68 -9.06 4.18
N GLN A 125 -19.78 -9.43 3.50
CA GLN A 125 -20.77 -8.45 3.05
C GLN A 125 -21.64 -7.93 4.20
N MET A 126 -21.87 -8.74 5.23
CA MET A 126 -22.62 -8.34 6.43
C MET A 126 -21.79 -7.37 7.27
N GLU A 127 -20.52 -7.68 7.50
CA GLU A 127 -19.58 -6.84 8.25
C GLU A 127 -19.34 -5.48 7.57
N LEU A 128 -19.25 -5.47 6.24
CA LEU A 128 -19.21 -4.22 5.46
C LEU A 128 -20.47 -3.36 5.65
N GLN A 129 -21.66 -3.97 5.71
CA GLN A 129 -22.93 -3.25 5.92
C GLN A 129 -23.07 -2.71 7.35
N GLU A 130 -22.58 -3.45 8.35
CA GLU A 130 -22.51 -2.98 9.73
C GLU A 130 -21.54 -1.81 9.85
N THR A 131 -20.34 -1.94 9.28
CA THR A 131 -19.32 -0.89 9.28
C THR A 131 -19.82 0.38 8.60
N ALA A 132 -20.59 0.27 7.51
CA ALA A 132 -21.16 1.42 6.81
C ALA A 132 -22.09 2.29 7.68
N GLN A 133 -22.69 1.71 8.74
CA GLN A 133 -23.56 2.39 9.69
C GLN A 133 -22.78 3.09 10.83
N LEU A 134 -21.49 2.81 10.98
CA LEU A 134 -20.64 3.39 12.02
C LEU A 134 -20.27 4.85 11.70
N PRO A 135 -19.90 5.64 12.72
CA PRO A 135 -19.37 6.99 12.54
C PRO A 135 -18.18 7.05 11.56
N LEU A 136 -18.02 8.20 10.90
CA LEU A 136 -17.04 8.40 9.83
C LEU A 136 -15.61 7.99 10.23
N VAL A 137 -15.17 8.36 11.42
CA VAL A 137 -13.81 8.05 11.93
C VAL A 137 -13.54 6.54 11.95
N ILE A 138 -14.55 5.75 12.30
CA ILE A 138 -14.42 4.28 12.35
C ILE A 138 -14.38 3.71 10.94
N ARG A 139 -15.25 4.19 10.05
CA ARG A 139 -15.28 3.80 8.63
C ARG A 139 -13.99 4.13 7.89
N GLU A 140 -13.36 5.25 8.22
CA GLU A 140 -12.11 5.67 7.59
C GLU A 140 -10.89 4.89 8.06
N SER A 141 -11.02 4.20 9.20
CA SER A 141 -9.97 3.35 9.75
C SER A 141 -10.09 1.88 9.32
N ASP A 142 -11.24 1.47 8.78
CA ASP A 142 -11.51 0.08 8.40
C ASP A 142 -11.01 -0.25 6.99
N ILE A 143 -10.19 -1.30 6.86
CA ILE A 143 -9.51 -1.64 5.59
C ILE A 143 -10.49 -2.17 4.56
N GLU A 144 -11.43 -3.03 4.95
CA GLU A 144 -12.35 -3.65 4.01
C GLU A 144 -13.33 -2.63 3.46
N TYR A 145 -13.87 -1.78 4.33
CA TYR A 145 -14.70 -0.65 3.93
C TYR A 145 -13.94 0.29 2.99
N GLN A 146 -12.67 0.62 3.31
CA GLN A 146 -11.84 1.46 2.44
C GLN A 146 -11.59 0.83 1.07
N LEU A 147 -11.21 -0.45 1.04
CA LEU A 147 -11.01 -1.20 -0.19
C LEU A 147 -12.29 -1.24 -1.04
N HIS A 148 -13.42 -1.56 -0.42
CA HIS A 148 -14.72 -1.59 -1.09
C HIS A 148 -15.06 -0.23 -1.68
N ARG A 149 -14.95 0.83 -0.88
CA ARG A 149 -15.24 2.20 -1.28
C ARG A 149 -14.36 2.64 -2.44
N ILE A 150 -13.04 2.50 -2.34
CA ILE A 150 -12.10 2.91 -3.39
C ILE A 150 -12.35 2.13 -4.69
N THR A 151 -12.60 0.82 -4.57
CA THR A 151 -12.91 -0.03 -5.73
C THR A 151 -14.18 0.43 -6.42
N LEU A 152 -15.25 0.66 -5.66
CA LEU A 152 -16.56 1.05 -6.19
C LEU A 152 -16.47 2.43 -6.86
N PHE A 153 -15.84 3.41 -6.20
CA PHE A 153 -15.61 4.72 -6.81
C PHE A 153 -14.77 4.62 -8.08
N SER A 154 -13.66 3.89 -8.06
CA SER A 154 -12.80 3.71 -9.25
C SER A 154 -13.53 3.11 -10.44
N ARG A 155 -14.57 2.29 -10.19
CA ARG A 155 -15.44 1.71 -11.22
C ARG A 155 -16.48 2.70 -11.72
N LEU A 156 -17.12 3.44 -10.82
CA LEU A 156 -18.15 4.42 -11.17
C LEU A 156 -17.57 5.64 -11.88
N THR A 157 -16.39 6.08 -11.46
CA THR A 157 -15.66 7.19 -12.06
C THR A 157 -14.70 6.72 -13.14
N GLN A 158 -15.01 5.61 -13.83
CA GLN A 158 -14.24 5.16 -14.99
C GLN A 158 -14.28 6.24 -16.09
N GLU A 159 -13.38 7.21 -15.99
CA GLU A 159 -12.64 7.65 -17.17
C GLU A 159 -11.94 6.38 -17.71
N PRO A 160 -12.14 6.01 -18.99
CA PRO A 160 -11.40 4.90 -19.57
C PRO A 160 -9.92 5.15 -19.31
N LYS A 161 -9.26 4.21 -18.61
CA LYS A 161 -7.81 4.24 -18.46
C LYS A 161 -7.21 4.00 -19.84
N ASN A 162 -7.09 5.07 -20.61
CA ASN A 162 -6.26 5.15 -21.79
C ASN A 162 -4.90 4.60 -21.34
N GLY A 163 -4.45 3.56 -22.02
CA GLY A 163 -3.26 2.82 -21.63
C GLY A 163 -2.08 3.76 -21.36
N CYS A 164 -1.26 3.37 -20.39
CA CYS A 164 0.07 3.89 -20.19
C CYS A 164 0.19 5.42 -20.06
N THR A 165 0.09 5.92 -18.82
CA THR A 165 0.91 7.08 -18.44
C THR A 165 1.89 6.65 -17.35
N ASN A 166 3.01 6.14 -17.84
CA ASN A 166 4.36 6.33 -17.31
C ASN A 166 4.51 6.32 -15.79
N ILE A 167 5.05 5.20 -15.33
CA ILE A 167 5.87 5.00 -14.11
C ILE A 167 6.94 6.10 -13.92
N HIS A 168 7.19 6.92 -14.95
CA HIS A 168 8.10 8.06 -14.91
C HIS A 168 7.52 9.34 -14.28
N THR A 169 6.19 9.50 -14.23
CA THR A 169 5.56 10.77 -13.78
C THR A 169 5.47 10.87 -12.26
N THR A 170 5.33 9.75 -11.55
CA THR A 170 5.36 9.72 -10.09
C THR A 170 6.74 10.06 -9.53
N PHE A 171 7.81 9.76 -10.27
CA PHE A 171 9.17 10.15 -9.92
C PHE A 171 9.39 11.66 -10.01
N THR A 172 8.66 12.37 -10.88
CA THR A 172 8.74 13.82 -10.99
C THR A 172 8.04 14.55 -9.84
N ILE A 173 6.93 14.01 -9.32
CA ILE A 173 6.20 14.63 -8.20
C ILE A 173 6.95 14.42 -6.87
N LEU A 174 7.58 13.26 -6.66
CA LEU A 174 8.48 13.04 -5.53
C LEU A 174 9.81 13.81 -5.67
N ARG A 175 10.28 14.09 -6.90
CA ARG A 175 11.41 15.01 -7.13
C ARG A 175 11.08 16.46 -6.80
N ALA A 176 9.83 16.91 -6.93
CA ALA A 176 9.45 18.28 -6.56
C ALA A 176 9.39 18.45 -5.03
N PHE A 177 8.85 17.46 -4.31
CA PHE A 177 8.72 17.56 -2.84
C PHE A 177 10.05 17.48 -2.08
N VAL A 178 11.05 16.80 -2.63
CA VAL A 178 12.38 16.71 -2.00
C VAL A 178 13.26 17.95 -2.28
N VAL A 179 12.92 18.74 -3.31
CA VAL A 179 13.66 19.98 -3.64
C VAL A 179 13.12 21.19 -2.88
N GLU A 180 11.89 21.15 -2.36
CA GLU A 180 11.27 22.31 -1.69
C GLU A 180 11.32 22.26 -0.15
N VAL A 181 11.91 21.20 0.42
CA VAL A 181 12.10 21.03 1.89
C VAL A 181 13.58 20.77 2.27
N CYS A 182 14.53 20.97 1.36
CA CYS A 182 15.96 21.01 1.67
C CYS A 182 16.52 22.43 1.50
#